data_AF-A0A927ZDG1-F1
#
_entry.id   AF-A0A927ZDG1-F1
#
_cell.length_a   1.000
_cell.length_b   1.000
_cell.length_c   1.000
_cell.angle_alpha   90.00
_cell.angle_beta   90.00
_cell.angle_gamma   90.00
#
_symmetry.space_group_name_H-M   'P 1'
#
loop_
_entity.id
_entity.type
_entity.pdbx_description
1 polymer ?
#
loop_
_entity_poly.entity_id
_entity_poly.type
_entity_poly.pdbx_seq_one_letter_code
_entity_poly.pdbx_strand_id
1 'polypeptide(L)'
;MNADLRGQQDLLLEIIRIMNDYSDQIKGKGSYFYAFNPSLNPDRESYIRNIILIDTIYDVLNEYNINIKSQGYTFIKDAICIIVDKKCLDVSLAKEIYLLIAKKYNVKGINTIEHSIRNALKAAYRKYPERFSAKPTNKTFILTAAQEVSSRLSKELCA
;
A
#
# COMPACT_ATOMS: atom_id res chain seq x y z
N MET A 1 36.67 -19.46 -1.76
CA MET A 1 35.39 -19.36 -1.00
C MET A 1 35.12 -17.91 -0.59
N ASN A 2 35.10 -16.96 -1.54
CA ASN A 2 35.01 -15.51 -1.26
C ASN A 2 34.18 -14.70 -2.28
N ALA A 3 33.61 -15.34 -3.31
CA ALA A 3 32.84 -14.66 -4.35
C ALA A 3 31.37 -14.42 -3.95
N ASP A 4 30.81 -15.30 -3.11
CA ASP A 4 29.41 -15.28 -2.67
C ASP A 4 29.08 -14.09 -1.74
N LEU A 5 29.97 -13.82 -0.77
CA LEU A 5 29.81 -12.68 0.15
C LEU A 5 29.91 -11.32 -0.54
N ARG A 6 30.70 -11.23 -1.61
CA ARG A 6 30.89 -9.98 -2.36
C ARG A 6 29.66 -9.67 -3.21
N GLY A 7 29.10 -10.69 -3.88
CA GLY A 7 27.83 -10.55 -4.61
C GLY A 7 26.64 -10.19 -3.72
N GLN A 8 26.58 -10.72 -2.50
CA GLN A 8 25.56 -10.35 -1.51
C GLN A 8 25.73 -8.89 -1.01
N GLN A 9 26.96 -8.42 -0.82
CA GLN A 9 27.23 -7.03 -0.44
C GLN A 9 26.89 -6.05 -1.57
N ASP A 10 27.19 -6.40 -2.81
CA ASP A 10 26.89 -5.55 -3.98
C ASP A 10 25.38 -5.42 -4.18
N LEU A 11 24.62 -6.52 -4.03
CA LEU A 11 23.15 -6.49 -4.07
C LEU A 11 22.57 -5.63 -2.94
N LEU A 12 23.11 -5.73 -1.72
CA LEU A 12 22.66 -4.93 -0.59
C LEU A 12 22.88 -3.42 -0.83
N LEU A 13 24.02 -3.06 -1.41
CA LEU A 13 24.35 -1.67 -1.76
C LEU A 13 23.47 -1.14 -2.88
N GLU A 14 23.17 -1.96 -3.90
CA GLU A 14 22.24 -1.60 -4.96
C GLU A 14 20.83 -1.38 -4.39
N ILE A 15 20.34 -2.27 -3.52
CA ILE A 15 19.06 -2.11 -2.82
C ILE A 15 19.03 -0.82 -2.00
N ILE A 16 20.09 -0.53 -1.23
CA ILE A 16 20.20 0.71 -0.44
C ILE A 16 20.15 1.94 -1.34
N ARG A 17 20.82 1.92 -2.50
CA ARG A 17 20.79 3.02 -3.46
C ARG A 17 19.38 3.25 -3.98
N ILE A 18 18.71 2.20 -4.45
CA ILE A 18 17.34 2.29 -4.95
C ILE A 18 16.40 2.76 -3.82
N MET A 19 16.59 2.30 -2.58
CA MET A 19 15.82 2.76 -1.42
C MET A 19 15.99 4.25 -1.14
N ASN A 20 17.20 4.79 -1.27
CA ASN A 20 17.43 6.22 -1.08
C ASN A 20 16.80 7.03 -2.23
N ASP A 21 17.00 6.61 -3.48
CA ASP A 21 16.41 7.26 -4.66
C ASP A 21 14.88 7.26 -4.59
N TYR A 22 14.29 6.14 -4.17
CA TYR A 22 12.84 6.00 -4.01
C TYR A 22 12.33 6.77 -2.79
N SER A 23 13.04 6.73 -1.66
CA SER A 23 12.73 7.52 -0.46
C SER A 23 12.66 9.01 -0.79
N ASP A 24 13.55 9.51 -1.64
CA ASP A 24 13.54 10.90 -2.09
C ASP A 24 12.37 11.21 -3.04
N GLN A 25 12.00 10.27 -3.92
CA GLN A 25 10.83 10.41 -4.81
C GLN A 25 9.48 10.34 -4.08
N ILE A 26 9.40 9.60 -2.97
CA ILE A 26 8.18 9.43 -2.18
C ILE A 26 8.12 10.33 -0.93
N LYS A 27 9.06 11.27 -0.76
CA LYS A 27 9.01 12.28 0.31
C LYS A 27 7.64 12.97 0.30
N GLY A 28 6.82 12.66 1.32
CA GLY A 28 5.45 13.17 1.45
C GLY A 28 4.31 12.19 1.12
N LYS A 29 4.59 10.99 0.59
CA LYS A 29 3.60 9.94 0.28
C LYS A 29 3.37 8.88 1.41
N GLY A 30 3.99 9.08 2.59
CA GLY A 30 3.79 8.30 3.82
C GLY A 30 4.64 7.01 3.94
N SER A 31 4.64 6.34 5.11
CA SER A 31 5.46 5.12 5.36
C SER A 31 4.98 3.88 4.57
N TYR A 32 5.89 3.12 3.95
CA TYR A 32 5.61 1.96 3.07
C TYR A 32 6.07 0.61 3.63
N PHE A 33 6.09 0.49 4.96
CA PHE A 33 6.61 -0.67 5.69
C PHE A 33 6.23 -2.05 5.13
N TYR A 34 5.00 -2.26 4.64
CA TYR A 34 4.58 -3.56 4.12
C TYR A 34 5.12 -3.88 2.73
N ALA A 35 5.25 -2.87 1.88
CA ALA A 35 5.78 -3.02 0.53
C ALA A 35 7.32 -3.12 0.51
N PHE A 36 8.05 -2.58 1.50
CA PHE A 36 9.52 -2.61 1.49
C PHE A 36 10.13 -3.21 2.74
N ASN A 37 9.52 -4.25 3.33
CA ASN A 37 10.21 -4.98 4.39
C ASN A 37 11.41 -5.75 3.76
N PRO A 38 12.68 -5.39 4.05
CA PRO A 38 13.83 -6.01 3.40
C PRO A 38 13.99 -7.49 3.76
N SER A 39 13.45 -7.93 4.90
CA SER A 39 13.42 -9.36 5.25
C SER A 39 12.36 -10.16 4.48
N LEU A 40 11.43 -9.49 3.80
CA LEU A 40 10.40 -10.10 2.96
C LEU A 40 10.66 -9.92 1.45
N ASN A 41 11.57 -9.02 1.07
CA ASN A 41 11.91 -8.71 -0.32
C ASN A 41 13.43 -8.86 -0.54
N PRO A 42 13.92 -10.10 -0.65
CA PRO A 42 15.35 -10.36 -0.69
C PRO A 42 15.99 -10.08 -2.06
N ASP A 43 15.20 -9.91 -3.12
CA ASP A 43 15.67 -9.81 -4.50
C ASP A 43 15.19 -8.53 -5.24
N ARG A 44 15.89 -8.22 -6.33
CA ARG A 44 15.66 -7.03 -7.18
C ARG A 44 14.28 -7.01 -7.81
N GLU A 45 13.73 -8.16 -8.22
CA GLU A 45 12.42 -8.23 -8.87
C GLU A 45 11.30 -7.93 -7.88
N SER A 46 11.39 -8.50 -6.67
CA SER A 46 10.51 -8.16 -5.55
C SER A 46 10.55 -6.67 -5.25
N TYR A 47 11.73 -6.06 -5.26
CA TYR A 47 11.87 -4.63 -5.03
C TYR A 47 11.20 -3.77 -6.12
N ILE A 48 11.45 -4.07 -7.39
CA ILE A 48 10.83 -3.39 -8.54
C ILE A 48 9.31 -3.53 -8.48
N ARG A 49 8.81 -4.74 -8.23
CA ARG A 49 7.37 -5.00 -8.03
C ARG A 49 6.78 -4.08 -6.97
N ASN A 50 7.47 -3.87 -5.85
CA ASN A 50 6.93 -3.10 -4.74
C ASN A 50 6.92 -1.58 -5.01
N ILE A 51 7.89 -1.07 -5.77
CA ILE A 51 7.82 0.29 -6.33
C ILE A 51 6.54 0.43 -7.16
N ILE A 52 6.36 -0.47 -8.14
CA ILE A 52 5.22 -0.45 -9.05
C ILE A 52 3.89 -0.56 -8.28
N LEU A 53 3.81 -1.47 -7.30
CA LEU A 53 2.65 -1.63 -6.42
C LEU A 53 2.30 -0.31 -5.72
N ILE A 54 3.30 0.39 -5.18
CA ILE A 54 3.07 1.63 -4.46
C ILE A 54 2.57 2.74 -5.38
N ASP A 55 3.20 2.89 -6.55
CA ASP A 55 2.79 3.91 -7.50
C ASP A 55 1.39 3.61 -8.03
N THR A 56 1.08 2.35 -8.30
CA THR A 56 -0.27 1.89 -8.66
C THR A 56 -1.29 2.23 -7.56
N ILE A 57 -0.97 1.98 -6.28
CA ILE A 57 -1.86 2.34 -5.17
C ILE A 57 -2.03 3.86 -5.09
N TYR A 58 -0.96 4.63 -5.25
CA TYR A 58 -1.02 6.08 -5.26
C TYR A 58 -1.97 6.59 -6.34
N ASP A 59 -1.84 6.09 -7.57
CA ASP A 59 -2.66 6.49 -8.71
C ASP A 59 -4.12 6.15 -8.48
N VAL A 60 -4.43 4.91 -8.08
CA VAL A 60 -5.81 4.49 -7.78
C VAL A 60 -6.42 5.37 -6.68
N LEU A 61 -5.71 5.64 -5.58
CA LEU A 61 -6.26 6.49 -4.51
C LEU A 61 -6.40 7.96 -4.92
N ASN A 62 -5.53 8.45 -5.80
CA ASN A 62 -5.59 9.79 -6.36
C ASN A 62 -6.76 9.95 -7.35
N GLU A 63 -7.08 8.91 -8.13
CA GLU A 63 -8.28 8.83 -8.98
C GLU A 63 -9.57 8.92 -8.16
N TYR A 64 -9.58 8.47 -6.90
CA TYR A 64 -10.71 8.68 -5.98
C TYR A 64 -10.62 9.96 -5.16
N ASN A 65 -9.63 10.82 -5.38
CA ASN A 65 -9.39 12.06 -4.61
C ASN A 65 -9.27 11.81 -3.09
N ILE A 66 -8.71 10.65 -2.68
CA ILE A 66 -8.44 10.40 -1.27
C ILE A 66 -7.28 11.27 -0.83
N ASN A 67 -7.50 12.14 0.17
CA ASN A 67 -6.48 13.10 0.61
C ASN A 67 -5.25 12.37 1.21
N ILE A 68 -4.12 12.49 0.52
CA ILE A 68 -2.82 11.88 0.90
C ILE A 68 -2.33 12.26 2.30
N LYS A 69 -2.71 13.44 2.80
CA LYS A 69 -2.33 13.91 4.15
C LYS A 69 -3.21 13.34 5.25
N SER A 70 -4.31 12.66 4.89
CA SER A 70 -5.23 12.09 5.88
C SER A 70 -4.72 10.76 6.43
N GLN A 71 -4.98 10.51 7.71
CA GLN A 71 -4.65 9.21 8.32
C GLN A 71 -5.40 8.05 7.66
N GLY A 72 -6.62 8.31 7.16
CA GLY A 72 -7.39 7.32 6.41
C GLY A 72 -6.71 6.88 5.12
N TYR A 73 -6.06 7.79 4.38
CA TYR A 73 -5.25 7.43 3.20
C TYR A 73 -4.16 6.43 3.57
N THR A 74 -3.39 6.74 4.61
CA THR A 74 -2.31 5.88 5.10
C THR A 74 -2.80 4.47 5.45
N PHE A 75 -3.96 4.36 6.11
CA PHE A 75 -4.54 3.06 6.46
C PHE A 75 -5.12 2.31 5.27
N ILE A 76 -5.79 3.00 4.35
CA ILE A 76 -6.28 2.39 3.10
C ILE A 76 -5.10 1.82 2.30
N LYS A 77 -4.03 2.61 2.16
CA LYS A 77 -2.80 2.23 1.46
C LYS A 77 -2.21 0.93 2.01
N ASP A 78 -2.03 0.85 3.33
CA ASP A 78 -1.51 -0.36 3.97
C ASP A 78 -2.47 -1.56 3.84
N ALA A 79 -3.79 -1.32 3.94
CA ALA A 79 -4.78 -2.37 3.76
C ALA A 79 -4.70 -2.96 2.35
N ILE A 80 -4.58 -2.12 1.32
CA ILE A 80 -4.43 -2.57 -0.07
C ILE A 80 -3.13 -3.35 -0.23
N CYS A 81 -1.98 -2.84 0.27
CA CYS A 81 -0.71 -3.57 0.21
C CYS A 81 -0.85 -4.99 0.78
N ILE A 82 -1.41 -5.10 1.99
CA ILE A 82 -1.58 -6.39 2.67
C ILE A 82 -2.48 -7.33 1.86
N ILE A 83 -3.58 -6.83 1.29
CA ILE A 83 -4.53 -7.64 0.50
C ILE A 83 -3.88 -8.16 -0.77
N VAL A 84 -3.19 -7.28 -1.51
CA VAL A 84 -2.55 -7.61 -2.78
C VAL A 84 -1.42 -8.62 -2.57
N ASP A 85 -0.60 -8.43 -1.53
CA ASP A 85 0.52 -9.35 -1.23
C ASP A 85 0.05 -10.70 -0.70
N LYS A 86 -0.97 -10.73 0.16
CA LYS A 86 -1.52 -12.00 0.69
C LYS A 86 -2.43 -12.74 -0.30
N LYS A 87 -2.72 -12.14 -1.47
CA LYS A 87 -3.71 -12.64 -2.46
C LYS A 87 -5.05 -13.04 -1.81
N CYS A 88 -5.45 -12.37 -0.74
CA CYS A 88 -6.60 -12.77 0.05
C CYS A 88 -7.68 -11.68 0.02
N LEU A 89 -8.76 -11.95 -0.70
CA LEU A 89 -9.89 -11.03 -0.91
C LEU A 89 -11.08 -11.32 0.03
N ASP A 90 -10.90 -12.14 1.07
CA ASP A 90 -12.02 -12.63 1.88
C ASP A 90 -12.47 -11.65 2.97
N VAL A 91 -13.78 -11.64 3.21
CA VAL A 91 -14.57 -10.78 4.10
C VAL A 91 -14.16 -10.92 5.57
N SER A 92 -13.65 -12.08 5.96
CA SER A 92 -13.15 -12.39 7.31
C SER A 92 -11.86 -11.61 7.65
N LEU A 93 -11.08 -11.21 6.64
CA LEU A 93 -9.75 -10.64 6.80
C LEU A 93 -9.73 -9.17 7.25
N ALA A 94 -10.85 -8.45 7.13
CA ALA A 94 -10.88 -7.00 7.42
C ALA A 94 -10.47 -6.67 8.86
N LYS A 95 -10.90 -7.48 9.84
CA LYS A 95 -10.51 -7.29 11.25
C LYS A 95 -9.02 -7.57 11.46
N GLU A 96 -8.49 -8.61 10.83
CA GLU A 96 -7.08 -8.95 10.92
C GLU A 96 -6.19 -7.87 10.29
N ILE A 97 -6.57 -7.38 9.10
CA ILE A 97 -5.87 -6.27 8.43
C ILE A 97 -5.86 -5.03 9.32
N TYR A 98 -7.01 -4.64 9.88
CA TYR A 98 -7.07 -3.48 10.77
C TYR A 98 -6.27 -3.68 12.06
N LEU A 99 -6.19 -4.90 12.61
CA LEU A 99 -5.34 -5.21 13.76
C LEU A 99 -3.85 -5.07 13.42
N LEU A 100 -3.42 -5.56 12.24
CA LEU A 100 -2.05 -5.41 11.76
C LEU A 100 -1.67 -3.94 11.58
N ILE A 101 -2.57 -3.14 10.99
CA ILE A 101 -2.38 -1.70 10.81
C ILE A 101 -2.35 -0.99 12.17
N ALA A 102 -3.28 -1.30 13.08
CA ALA A 102 -3.33 -0.72 14.41
C ALA A 102 -2.03 -1.00 15.18
N LYS A 103 -1.51 -2.23 15.11
CA LYS A 103 -0.21 -2.60 15.69
C LYS A 103 0.94 -1.80 15.08
N LYS A 104 0.98 -1.66 13.75
CA LYS A 104 2.02 -0.88 13.04
C LYS A 104 2.07 0.58 13.50
N TYR A 105 0.92 1.23 13.63
CA TYR A 105 0.86 2.66 14.00
C TYR A 105 0.70 2.93 15.49
N ASN A 106 0.78 1.89 16.33
CA ASN A 106 0.53 1.97 17.78
C ASN A 106 -0.80 2.69 18.11
N VAL A 107 -1.83 2.41 17.32
CA VAL A 107 -3.15 3.03 17.46
C VAL A 107 -4.03 2.18 18.36
N LYS A 108 -4.76 2.83 19.28
CA LYS A 108 -5.69 2.17 20.18
C LYS A 108 -6.93 1.71 19.41
N GLY A 109 -6.97 0.41 19.08
CA GLY A 109 -8.16 -0.32 18.64
C GLY A 109 -8.56 -0.16 17.16
N ILE A 110 -9.20 -1.22 16.65
CA ILE A 110 -9.73 -1.33 15.27
C ILE A 110 -10.65 -0.15 14.91
N ASN A 111 -11.43 0.34 15.89
CA ASN A 111 -12.39 1.44 15.70
C ASN A 111 -11.72 2.73 15.18
N THR A 112 -10.49 3.02 15.60
CA THR A 112 -9.77 4.22 15.17
C THR A 112 -9.36 4.12 13.71
N ILE A 113 -8.93 2.92 13.29
CA ILE A 113 -8.61 2.61 11.89
C ILE A 113 -9.87 2.76 11.04
N GLU A 114 -10.96 2.11 11.43
CA GLU A 114 -12.24 2.16 10.72
C GLU A 114 -12.78 3.59 10.60
N HIS A 115 -12.71 4.36 11.68
CA HIS A 115 -13.18 5.74 11.70
C HIS A 115 -12.35 6.63 10.78
N SER A 116 -11.02 6.49 10.80
CA SER A 116 -10.11 7.28 9.96
C SER A 116 -10.33 7.02 8.47
N ILE A 117 -10.48 5.75 8.09
CA ILE A 117 -10.79 5.33 6.71
C ILE A 117 -12.14 5.91 6.29
N ARG A 118 -13.17 5.72 7.11
CA ARG A 118 -14.53 6.21 6.83
C ARG A 118 -14.57 7.72 6.66
N ASN A 119 -13.83 8.46 7.48
CA ASN A 119 -13.76 9.92 7.38
C ASN A 119 -13.08 10.37 6.08
N ALA A 120 -11.99 9.72 5.67
CA ALA A 120 -11.32 10.01 4.41
C ALA A 120 -12.25 9.76 3.21
N LEU A 121 -12.94 8.61 3.19
CA LEU A 121 -13.90 8.27 2.16
C LEU A 121 -15.10 9.22 2.13
N LYS A 122 -15.66 9.57 3.31
CA LYS A 122 -16.76 10.54 3.41
C LYS A 122 -16.35 11.92 2.90
N ALA A 123 -15.14 12.37 3.21
CA ALA A 123 -14.63 13.65 2.74
C ALA A 123 -14.45 13.68 1.22
N ALA A 124 -13.89 12.61 0.65
CA ALA A 124 -13.73 12.46 -0.80
C ALA A 124 -15.08 12.41 -1.51
N TYR A 125 -15.99 11.54 -1.08
CA TYR A 125 -17.34 11.41 -1.65
C TYR A 125 -18.15 12.72 -1.58
N ARG A 126 -18.04 13.46 -0.46
CA ARG A 126 -18.73 14.76 -0.32
C ARG A 126 -18.25 15.78 -1.35
N LYS A 127 -16.96 15.74 -1.71
CA LYS A 127 -16.35 16.73 -2.62
C LYS A 127 -16.42 16.29 -4.09
N TYR A 128 -16.38 14.98 -4.35
CA TYR A 128 -16.30 14.38 -5.67
C TYR A 128 -17.17 13.11 -5.79
N PRO A 129 -18.50 13.23 -5.63
CA PRO A 129 -19.41 12.08 -5.66
C PRO A 129 -19.38 11.32 -7.00
N GLU A 130 -19.11 12.00 -8.11
CA GLU A 130 -19.05 11.44 -9.47
C GLU A 130 -17.95 10.39 -9.67
N ARG A 131 -16.94 10.38 -8.78
CA ARG A 131 -15.86 9.38 -8.79
C ARG A 131 -16.27 8.05 -8.13
N PHE A 132 -17.47 7.98 -7.57
CA PHE A 132 -17.99 6.81 -6.89
C PHE A 132 -19.35 6.42 -7.48
N SER A 133 -19.57 5.12 -7.70
CA SER A 133 -20.88 4.62 -8.15
C SER A 133 -21.98 4.78 -7.09
N ALA A 134 -21.60 4.72 -5.81
CA ALA A 134 -22.44 4.97 -4.65
C ALA A 134 -21.56 5.42 -3.48
N LYS A 135 -22.17 5.88 -2.39
CA LYS A 135 -21.44 6.22 -1.16
C LYS A 135 -20.59 5.02 -0.69
N PRO A 136 -19.25 5.14 -0.65
CA PRO A 136 -18.38 4.00 -0.37
C PRO A 136 -18.43 3.58 1.11
N THR A 137 -18.48 2.27 1.35
CA THR A 137 -18.13 1.69 2.65
C THR A 137 -16.64 1.38 2.70
N ASN A 138 -16.03 1.34 3.88
CA ASN A 138 -14.61 1.00 4.02
C ASN A 138 -14.27 -0.33 3.32
N LYS A 139 -15.07 -1.36 3.59
CA LYS A 139 -14.86 -2.71 3.05
C LYS A 139 -14.96 -2.72 1.53
N THR A 140 -16.07 -2.22 0.99
CA THR A 140 -16.31 -2.23 -0.46
C THR A 140 -15.22 -1.44 -1.18
N PHE A 141 -14.88 -0.26 -0.68
CA PHE A 141 -13.84 0.56 -1.30
C PHE A 141 -12.47 -0.12 -1.29
N ILE A 142 -12.03 -0.64 -0.15
CA ILE A 142 -10.72 -1.29 -0.04
C ILE A 142 -10.62 -2.51 -0.98
N LEU A 143 -11.66 -3.34 -1.04
CA LEU A 143 -11.67 -4.51 -1.92
C LEU A 143 -11.65 -4.12 -3.39
N THR A 144 -12.49 -3.16 -3.81
CA THR A 144 -12.51 -2.67 -5.19
C THR A 144 -11.17 -2.03 -5.57
N ALA A 145 -10.60 -1.19 -4.71
CA ALA A 145 -9.30 -0.58 -4.96
C ALA A 145 -8.18 -1.63 -5.01
N ALA A 146 -8.19 -2.64 -4.13
CA ALA A 146 -7.19 -3.71 -4.15
C ALA A 146 -7.29 -4.61 -5.40
N GLN A 147 -8.51 -4.87 -5.88
CA GLN A 147 -8.73 -5.58 -7.14
C GLN A 147 -8.21 -4.79 -8.33
N GLU A 148 -8.49 -3.48 -8.37
CA GLU A 148 -7.99 -2.58 -9.41
C GLU A 148 -6.45 -2.51 -9.40
N VAL A 149 -5.85 -2.33 -8.22
CA VAL A 149 -4.39 -2.33 -8.05
C VAL A 149 -3.79 -3.66 -8.50
N SER A 150 -4.39 -4.79 -8.12
CA SER A 150 -3.91 -6.12 -8.55
C SER A 150 -3.94 -6.26 -10.07
N SER A 151 -5.03 -5.80 -10.71
CA SER A 151 -5.20 -5.83 -12.16
C SER A 151 -4.14 -5.00 -12.88
N ARG A 152 -3.90 -3.76 -12.43
CA ARG A 152 -2.88 -2.86 -13.01
C ARG A 152 -1.46 -3.37 -12.80
N LEU A 153 -1.13 -3.79 -11.57
CA LEU A 153 0.17 -4.37 -11.23
C LEU A 153 0.49 -5.58 -12.12
N SER A 154 -0.50 -6.45 -12.36
CA SER A 154 -0.33 -7.61 -13.24
C SER A 154 0.00 -7.20 -14.68
N LYS A 155 -0.61 -6.12 -15.19
CA LYS A 155 -0.37 -5.63 -16.54
C LYS A 155 1.01 -4.99 -16.66
N GLU A 156 1.42 -4.20 -15.69
CA GLU A 156 2.71 -3.51 -15.70
C GLU A 156 3.90 -4.45 -15.54
N LEU A 157 3.75 -5.54 -14.77
CA LEU A 157 4.78 -6.56 -14.65
C LEU A 157 4.89 -7.50 -15.86
N CYS A 158 3.85 -7.56 -16.71
CA CYS A 158 3.85 -8.37 -17.93
C CYS A 158 4.21 -7.57 -19.20
N ALA A 159 4.41 -6.26 -19.08
CA ALA A 159 4.72 -5.35 -20.18
C ALA A 159 6.23 -5.26 -20.41
#